data_AF-A0A832TSH0-F1
#
_entry.id   AF-A0A832TSH0-F1
#
_cell.length_a   1.000
_cell.length_b   1.000
_cell.length_c   1.000
_cell.angle_alpha   90.00
_cell.angle_beta   90.00
_cell.angle_gamma   90.00
#
_symmetry.space_group_name_H-M   'P 1'
#
loop_
_entity.id
_entity.type
_entity.pdbx_description
1 polymer ?
#
loop_
_entity_poly.entity_id
_entity_poly.type
_entity_poly.pdbx_seq_one_letter_code
_entity_poly.pdbx_strand_id
1 'polypeptide(L)'
;MGLGVHCHNDFGLATANTLAAAEEGASYLHTCLVGFGERAGIAPFEEVVTALELLYNLDTGVDLGKVYRLGQLAEKAFAMPIQFHKPIIGENLFAHEVDEEFEKVQAQPLLFEPFPPEIIGRETKIFVGRNTGQTLIQRLVEQAGIRASPRQMDELFRNIKGPQESLDKGEAQMTYYQVKKLMKDLQQGLTMDEFWRLVEQITRQKPKLQQAEKKPTDTA
;
A
#
# COMPACT_ATOMS: atom_id res chain seq x y z
N MET A 1 14.90 -32.57 -5.48
CA MET A 1 15.26 -31.32 -6.18
C MET A 1 14.08 -30.39 -5.98
N GLY A 2 14.27 -29.23 -5.35
CA GLY A 2 13.15 -28.32 -5.04
C GLY A 2 12.78 -27.46 -6.25
N LEU A 3 11.50 -27.14 -6.39
CA LEU A 3 10.97 -26.25 -7.43
C LEU A 3 10.88 -24.81 -6.89
N GLY A 4 11.30 -23.84 -7.70
CA GLY A 4 11.16 -22.43 -7.40
C GLY A 4 10.21 -21.72 -8.35
N VAL A 5 9.49 -20.71 -7.85
CA VAL A 5 8.55 -19.91 -8.64
C VAL A 5 8.82 -18.42 -8.47
N HIS A 6 8.59 -17.68 -9.55
CA HIS A 6 8.75 -16.23 -9.61
C HIS A 6 7.62 -15.64 -10.43
N CYS A 7 6.66 -15.01 -9.75
CA CYS A 7 5.45 -14.50 -10.36
C CYS A 7 5.48 -12.97 -10.38
N HIS A 8 5.39 -12.38 -11.57
CA HIS A 8 5.16 -10.95 -11.73
C HIS A 8 3.68 -10.58 -11.57
N ASN A 9 3.42 -9.32 -11.20
CA ASN A 9 2.10 -8.87 -10.79
C ASN A 9 1.36 -8.03 -11.84
N ASP A 10 1.69 -8.18 -13.13
CA ASP A 10 1.12 -7.38 -14.23
C ASP A 10 -0.42 -7.41 -14.30
N PHE A 11 -1.03 -8.52 -13.88
CA PHE A 11 -2.49 -8.71 -13.81
C PHE A 11 -3.04 -8.77 -12.38
N GLY A 12 -2.23 -8.44 -11.36
CA GLY A 12 -2.65 -8.53 -9.96
C GLY A 12 -2.75 -9.97 -9.41
N LEU A 13 -2.12 -10.94 -10.06
CA LEU A 13 -2.22 -12.38 -9.72
C LEU A 13 -0.95 -12.96 -9.07
N ALA A 14 0.07 -12.15 -8.77
CA ALA A 14 1.35 -12.69 -8.31
C ALA A 14 1.24 -13.43 -6.97
N THR A 15 0.52 -12.88 -5.99
CA THR A 15 0.26 -13.51 -4.69
C THR A 15 -0.48 -14.83 -4.87
N ALA A 16 -1.58 -14.82 -5.62
CA ALA A 16 -2.40 -16.01 -5.87
C ALA A 16 -1.61 -17.14 -6.56
N ASN A 17 -0.87 -16.81 -7.62
CA ASN A 17 -0.05 -17.79 -8.34
C ASN A 17 1.09 -18.35 -7.47
N THR A 18 1.67 -17.54 -6.59
CA THR A 18 2.73 -17.96 -5.68
C THR A 18 2.19 -18.90 -4.60
N LEU A 19 1.01 -18.61 -4.05
CA LEU A 19 0.33 -19.49 -3.09
C LEU A 19 -0.11 -20.81 -3.74
N ALA A 20 -0.69 -20.76 -4.94
CA ALA A 20 -1.06 -21.97 -5.69
C ALA A 20 0.15 -22.86 -5.99
N ALA A 21 1.30 -22.27 -6.32
CA ALA A 21 2.54 -23.04 -6.46
C ALA A 21 3.00 -23.69 -5.15
N ALA A 22 2.80 -23.02 -4.00
CA ALA A 22 3.09 -23.59 -2.69
C ALA A 22 2.19 -24.80 -2.38
N GLU A 23 0.90 -24.72 -2.72
CA GLU A 23 -0.05 -25.86 -2.61
C GLU A 23 0.41 -27.07 -3.43
N GLU A 24 0.96 -26.84 -4.63
CA GLU A 24 1.50 -27.88 -5.52
C GLU A 24 2.92 -28.34 -5.13
N GLY A 25 3.45 -27.88 -3.99
CA GLY A 25 4.71 -28.35 -3.42
C GLY A 25 5.96 -27.59 -3.87
N ALA A 26 5.83 -26.40 -4.47
CA ALA A 26 6.98 -25.54 -4.72
C ALA A 26 7.66 -25.15 -3.40
N SER A 27 8.99 -25.30 -3.34
CA SER A 27 9.76 -25.11 -2.11
C SER A 27 10.44 -23.74 -2.02
N TYR A 28 10.57 -23.03 -3.14
CA TYR A 28 11.24 -21.73 -3.21
C TYR A 28 10.31 -20.67 -3.83
N LEU A 29 9.65 -19.90 -2.98
CA LEU A 29 8.71 -18.85 -3.41
C LEU A 29 9.46 -17.51 -3.48
N HIS A 30 9.70 -16.99 -4.68
CA HIS A 30 10.32 -15.67 -4.83
C HIS A 30 9.32 -14.56 -4.54
N THR A 31 9.68 -13.67 -3.64
CA THR A 31 8.89 -12.51 -3.23
C THR A 31 9.77 -11.27 -3.08
N CYS A 32 9.15 -10.10 -2.97
CA CYS A 32 9.83 -8.86 -2.62
C CYS A 32 8.97 -8.04 -1.65
N LEU A 33 9.59 -7.32 -0.73
CA LEU A 33 8.88 -6.44 0.20
C LEU A 33 8.04 -5.42 -0.56
N VAL A 34 6.80 -5.23 -0.13
CA VAL A 34 5.82 -4.34 -0.77
C VAL A 34 5.41 -4.80 -2.19
N GLY A 35 6.02 -5.88 -2.71
CA GLY A 35 5.89 -6.32 -4.09
C GLY A 35 6.73 -5.51 -5.07
N PHE A 36 7.72 -4.73 -4.61
CA PHE A 36 8.56 -3.93 -5.50
C PHE A 36 9.30 -4.80 -6.52
N GLY A 37 9.46 -4.27 -7.74
CA GLY A 37 10.12 -4.95 -8.84
C GLY A 37 9.86 -4.24 -10.15
N GLU A 38 10.22 -4.88 -11.27
CA GLU A 38 9.96 -4.31 -12.59
C GLU A 38 8.46 -4.24 -12.90
N ARG A 39 8.07 -3.26 -13.72
CA ARG A 39 6.69 -3.07 -14.22
C ARG A 39 5.69 -2.90 -13.07
N ALA A 40 4.78 -3.86 -12.88
CA ALA A 40 3.82 -3.89 -11.78
C ALA A 40 4.35 -4.61 -10.53
N GLY A 41 5.62 -5.00 -10.53
CA GLY A 41 6.27 -5.70 -9.42
C GLY A 41 6.14 -7.22 -9.48
N ILE A 42 6.35 -7.86 -8.33
CA ILE A 42 6.26 -9.31 -8.13
C ILE A 42 5.41 -9.63 -6.90
N ALA A 43 5.31 -10.92 -6.55
CA ALA A 43 4.60 -11.37 -5.35
C ALA A 43 5.08 -10.63 -4.09
N PRO A 44 4.20 -9.88 -3.40
CA PRO A 44 4.57 -9.15 -2.19
C PRO A 44 4.87 -10.10 -1.03
N PHE A 45 6.03 -9.91 -0.40
CA PHE A 45 6.52 -10.75 0.69
C PHE A 45 5.52 -10.82 1.86
N GLU A 46 5.05 -9.66 2.31
CA GLU A 46 4.12 -9.56 3.44
C GLU A 46 2.78 -10.24 3.16
N GLU A 47 2.32 -10.26 1.91
CA GLU A 47 1.07 -10.92 1.53
C GLU A 47 1.24 -12.44 1.52
N VAL A 48 2.30 -12.93 0.87
CA VAL A 48 2.56 -14.38 0.74
C VAL A 48 2.84 -14.98 2.12
N VAL A 49 3.73 -14.39 2.92
CA VAL A 49 4.10 -14.93 4.23
C VAL A 49 2.92 -14.93 5.19
N THR A 50 2.18 -13.81 5.29
CA THR A 50 1.03 -13.74 6.19
C THR A 50 -0.08 -14.71 5.77
N ALA A 51 -0.31 -14.90 4.46
CA ALA A 51 -1.26 -15.87 3.98
C ALA A 51 -0.84 -17.31 4.33
N LEU A 52 0.43 -17.68 4.10
CA LEU A 52 0.94 -19.02 4.42
C LEU A 52 0.78 -19.35 5.91
N GLU A 53 1.12 -18.42 6.79
CA GLU A 53 1.00 -18.58 8.24
C GLU A 53 -0.47 -18.65 8.69
N LEU A 54 -1.30 -17.68 8.29
CA LEU A 54 -2.66 -17.53 8.83
C LEU A 54 -3.73 -18.35 8.13
N LEU A 55 -3.60 -18.58 6.81
CA LEU A 55 -4.61 -19.26 6.00
C LEU A 55 -4.25 -20.71 5.69
N TYR A 56 -2.95 -21.00 5.51
CA TYR A 56 -2.47 -22.35 5.19
C TYR A 56 -1.91 -23.09 6.39
N ASN A 57 -1.73 -22.40 7.53
CA ASN A 57 -1.13 -22.96 8.75
C ASN A 57 0.26 -23.56 8.47
N LEU A 58 1.05 -22.87 7.64
CA LEU A 58 2.42 -23.22 7.26
C LEU A 58 3.40 -22.28 7.95
N ASP A 59 4.24 -22.83 8.82
CA ASP A 59 5.32 -22.12 9.48
C ASP A 59 6.42 -21.75 8.46
N THR A 60 6.54 -20.46 8.20
CA THR A 60 7.54 -19.87 7.30
C THR A 60 8.85 -19.53 8.03
N GLY A 61 8.87 -19.59 9.36
CA GLY A 61 9.95 -19.12 10.22
C GLY A 61 10.10 -17.60 10.28
N VAL A 62 9.17 -16.84 9.69
CA VAL A 62 9.19 -15.37 9.70
C VAL A 62 8.49 -14.84 10.96
N ASP A 63 9.15 -13.92 11.65
CA ASP A 63 8.54 -13.15 12.73
C ASP A 63 7.53 -12.14 12.18
N LEU A 64 6.26 -12.53 12.09
CA LEU A 64 5.17 -11.69 11.57
C LEU A 64 5.11 -10.33 12.28
N GLY A 65 5.41 -10.26 13.59
CA GLY A 65 5.38 -9.04 14.39
C GLY A 65 6.33 -7.93 13.92
N LYS A 66 7.25 -8.24 12.99
CA LYS A 66 8.18 -7.27 12.38
C LYS A 66 7.81 -6.89 10.95
N VAL A 67 6.82 -7.52 10.34
CA VAL A 67 6.49 -7.37 8.90
C VAL A 67 6.12 -5.95 8.54
N TYR A 68 5.26 -5.28 9.32
CA TYR A 68 4.88 -3.90 9.04
C TYR A 68 6.07 -2.93 9.08
N ARG A 69 6.92 -3.03 10.12
CA ARG A 69 8.13 -2.21 10.25
C ARG A 69 9.14 -2.49 9.15
N LEU A 70 9.25 -3.74 8.70
CA LEU A 70 10.10 -4.12 7.57
C LEU A 70 9.59 -3.49 6.26
N GLY A 71 8.27 -3.44 6.07
CA GLY A 71 7.64 -2.69 4.98
C GLY A 71 8.02 -1.21 5.00
N GLN A 72 7.92 -0.53 6.15
CA GLN A 72 8.33 0.87 6.30
C GLN A 72 9.83 1.11 6.00
N LEU A 73 10.68 0.14 6.36
CA LEU A 73 12.10 0.20 6.01
C LEU A 73 12.30 0.10 4.50
N ALA A 74 11.55 -0.79 3.82
CA ALA A 74 11.57 -0.90 2.37
C ALA A 74 11.05 0.38 1.69
N GLU A 75 9.92 0.94 2.14
CA GLU A 75 9.41 2.23 1.64
C GLU A 75 10.49 3.31 1.64
N LYS A 76 11.22 3.45 2.75
CA LYS A 76 12.32 4.39 2.88
C LYS A 76 13.51 4.03 1.97
N ALA A 77 13.89 2.76 1.90
CA ALA A 77 15.04 2.31 1.14
C ALA A 77 14.84 2.45 -0.38
N PHE A 78 13.63 2.16 -0.87
CA PHE A 78 13.27 2.27 -2.27
C PHE A 78 12.77 3.67 -2.66
N ALA A 79 12.55 4.56 -1.69
CA ALA A 79 11.98 5.89 -1.88
C ALA A 79 10.64 5.86 -2.66
N MET A 80 9.84 4.83 -2.39
CA MET A 80 8.56 4.58 -3.06
C MET A 80 7.48 4.37 -2.00
N PRO A 81 6.39 5.16 -2.02
CA PRO A 81 5.37 5.11 -0.98
C PRO A 81 4.59 3.79 -1.02
N ILE A 82 4.25 3.27 0.16
CA ILE A 82 3.31 2.17 0.32
C ILE A 82 1.90 2.71 0.05
N GLN A 83 1.11 1.96 -0.72
CA GLN A 83 -0.28 2.33 -0.98
C GLN A 83 -1.09 2.33 0.33
N PHE A 84 -1.91 3.35 0.53
CA PHE A 84 -2.71 3.53 1.75
C PHE A 84 -3.59 2.31 2.08
N HIS A 85 -4.15 1.66 1.05
CA HIS A 85 -4.98 0.46 1.16
C HIS A 85 -4.25 -0.84 0.82
N LYS A 86 -2.91 -0.86 0.87
CA LYS A 86 -2.14 -2.06 0.58
C LYS A 86 -2.53 -3.21 1.54
N PRO A 87 -2.77 -4.43 1.03
CA PRO A 87 -2.98 -5.59 1.89
C PRO A 87 -1.86 -5.77 2.91
N ILE A 88 -2.22 -6.26 4.10
CA ILE A 88 -1.35 -6.51 5.26
C ILE A 88 -0.72 -5.24 5.87
N ILE A 89 0.00 -4.44 5.12
CA ILE A 89 0.83 -3.35 5.67
C ILE A 89 0.33 -1.93 5.36
N GLY A 90 -0.77 -1.76 4.61
CA GLY A 90 -1.31 -0.44 4.29
C GLY A 90 -1.90 0.27 5.51
N GLU A 91 -1.65 1.57 5.66
CA GLU A 91 -2.09 2.36 6.83
C GLU A 91 -3.57 2.18 7.18
N ASN A 92 -4.44 2.03 6.18
CA ASN A 92 -5.88 1.93 6.36
C ASN A 92 -6.41 0.57 6.80
N LEU A 93 -5.59 -0.50 6.81
CA LEU A 93 -6.08 -1.87 7.00
C LEU A 93 -6.82 -2.07 8.34
N PHE A 94 -6.33 -1.44 9.42
CA PHE A 94 -6.89 -1.50 10.77
C PHE A 94 -7.36 -0.12 11.26
N ALA A 95 -7.69 0.77 10.32
CA ALA A 95 -8.16 2.11 10.64
C ALA A 95 -9.69 2.15 10.51
N HIS A 96 -10.37 2.49 11.61
CA HIS A 96 -11.82 2.62 11.66
C HIS A 96 -12.20 4.06 12.00
N GLU A 97 -13.02 4.64 11.13
CA GLU A 97 -13.69 5.88 11.45
C GLU A 97 -14.80 5.58 12.46
N VAL A 98 -14.92 6.41 13.50
CA VAL A 98 -16.00 6.28 14.47
C VAL A 98 -17.33 6.56 13.77
N ASP A 99 -18.18 5.55 13.73
CA ASP A 99 -19.52 5.58 13.16
C ASP A 99 -20.53 4.82 14.05
N GLU A 100 -21.75 4.59 13.55
CA GLU A 100 -22.80 3.89 14.30
C GLU A 100 -22.43 2.45 14.69
N GLU A 101 -21.42 1.85 14.05
CA GLU A 101 -20.93 0.51 14.31
C GLU A 101 -19.72 0.48 15.25
N PHE A 102 -19.20 1.64 15.64
CA PHE A 102 -18.02 1.78 16.49
C PHE A 102 -18.04 0.89 17.75
N GLU A 103 -19.18 0.83 18.46
CA GLU A 103 -19.32 -0.02 19.65
C GLU A 103 -19.19 -1.51 19.31
N LYS A 104 -19.62 -1.95 18.11
CA LYS A 104 -19.45 -3.32 17.64
C LYS A 104 -17.98 -3.61 17.30
N VAL A 105 -17.28 -2.65 16.68
CA VAL A 105 -15.83 -2.78 16.41
C VAL A 105 -15.07 -2.99 17.72
N GLN A 106 -15.40 -2.24 18.77
CA GLN A 106 -14.76 -2.40 20.08
C GLN A 106 -15.14 -3.71 20.78
N ALA A 107 -16.40 -4.14 20.67
CA ALA A 107 -16.87 -5.36 21.33
C ALA A 107 -16.42 -6.65 20.61
N GLN A 108 -16.35 -6.62 19.28
CA GLN A 108 -16.04 -7.75 18.42
C GLN A 108 -15.16 -7.35 17.23
N PRO A 109 -13.86 -7.04 17.46
CA PRO A 109 -12.95 -6.55 16.42
C PRO A 109 -12.86 -7.47 15.19
N LEU A 110 -12.87 -8.79 15.40
CA LEU A 110 -12.77 -9.80 14.32
C LEU A 110 -13.96 -9.82 13.34
N LEU A 111 -15.05 -9.12 13.63
CA LEU A 111 -16.13 -8.94 12.63
C LEU A 111 -15.77 -7.89 11.58
N PHE A 112 -14.83 -7.00 11.90
CA PHE A 112 -14.45 -5.84 11.07
C PHE A 112 -12.98 -5.89 10.65
N GLU A 113 -12.16 -6.68 11.34
CA GLU A 113 -10.74 -6.84 11.05
C GLU A 113 -10.47 -8.25 10.52
N PRO A 114 -9.66 -8.40 9.46
CA PRO A 114 -9.40 -9.71 8.85
C PRO A 114 -8.64 -10.66 9.79
N PHE A 115 -7.86 -10.12 10.72
CA PHE A 115 -7.11 -10.82 11.76
C PHE A 115 -6.63 -9.80 12.81
N PRO A 116 -6.23 -10.21 14.04
CA PRO A 116 -5.71 -9.29 15.06
C PRO A 116 -4.46 -8.52 14.57
N PRO A 117 -4.43 -7.18 14.66
CA PRO A 117 -3.35 -6.37 14.10
C PRO A 117 -1.98 -6.63 14.76
N GLU A 118 -1.96 -7.09 16.02
CA GLU A 118 -0.74 -7.35 16.79
C GLU A 118 0.09 -8.46 16.15
N ILE A 119 -0.55 -9.37 15.40
CA ILE A 119 0.13 -10.44 14.65
C ILE A 119 1.21 -9.87 13.74
N ILE A 120 0.96 -8.72 13.11
CA ILE A 120 1.92 -8.08 12.20
C ILE A 120 2.61 -6.85 12.80
N GLY A 121 2.55 -6.70 14.13
CA GLY A 121 3.15 -5.58 14.85
C GLY A 121 2.40 -4.26 14.67
N ARG A 122 1.07 -4.32 14.57
CA ARG A 122 0.21 -3.16 14.44
C ARG A 122 -0.84 -3.11 15.55
N GLU A 123 -1.57 -2.01 15.56
CA GLU A 123 -2.68 -1.75 16.47
C GLU A 123 -3.86 -1.19 15.67
N THR A 124 -5.07 -1.43 16.17
CA THR A 124 -6.29 -0.80 15.66
C THR A 124 -6.23 0.71 15.87
N LYS A 125 -6.43 1.49 14.80
CA LYS A 125 -6.51 2.95 14.85
C LYS A 125 -7.97 3.37 14.77
N ILE A 126 -8.46 4.00 15.82
CA ILE A 126 -9.79 4.61 15.85
C ILE A 126 -9.64 6.11 15.67
N PHE A 127 -10.40 6.71 14.74
CA PHE A 127 -10.37 8.15 14.54
C PHE A 127 -11.76 8.72 14.31
N VAL A 128 -11.93 10.00 14.69
CA VAL A 128 -13.13 10.77 14.39
C VAL A 128 -12.89 11.53 13.09
N GLY A 129 -13.75 11.35 12.10
CA GLY A 129 -13.62 11.96 10.78
C GLY A 129 -14.87 12.70 10.35
N ARG A 130 -14.93 13.04 9.05
CA ARG A 130 -16.05 13.77 8.44
C ARG A 130 -17.39 13.03 8.56
N ASN A 131 -17.36 11.71 8.51
CA ASN A 131 -18.55 10.87 8.51
C ASN A 131 -19.03 10.57 9.93
N THR A 132 -18.23 10.88 10.95
CA THR A 132 -18.68 10.77 12.35
C THR A 132 -19.87 11.72 12.60
N GLY A 133 -21.02 11.12 12.92
CA GLY A 133 -22.25 11.85 13.19
C GLY A 133 -22.15 12.75 14.43
N GLN A 134 -22.88 13.86 14.42
CA GLN A 134 -22.84 14.83 15.54
C GLN A 134 -23.23 14.20 16.87
N THR A 135 -24.31 13.40 16.86
CA THR A 135 -24.81 12.66 18.01
C THR A 135 -23.75 11.73 18.61
N LEU A 136 -22.90 11.13 17.78
CA LEU A 136 -21.89 10.18 18.22
C LEU A 136 -20.73 10.88 18.93
N ILE A 137 -20.27 12.01 18.40
CA ILE A 137 -19.26 12.85 19.09
C ILE A 137 -19.82 13.35 20.42
N GLN A 138 -21.08 13.79 20.47
CA GLN A 138 -21.70 14.19 21.74
C GLN A 138 -21.68 13.05 22.76
N ARG A 139 -22.08 11.83 22.35
CA ARG A 139 -22.02 10.65 23.20
C ARG A 139 -20.60 10.36 23.70
N LEU A 140 -19.60 10.44 22.81
CA LEU A 140 -18.19 10.22 23.21
C LEU A 140 -17.72 11.23 24.25
N VAL A 141 -18.06 12.52 24.08
CA VAL A 141 -17.71 13.58 25.02
C VAL A 141 -18.39 13.34 26.38
N GLU A 142 -19.68 12.96 26.37
CA GLU A 142 -20.43 12.64 27.59
C GLU A 142 -19.90 11.38 28.29
N GLN A 143 -19.56 10.32 27.55
CA GLN A 143 -18.96 9.08 28.07
C GLN A 143 -17.59 9.34 28.71
N ALA A 144 -16.83 10.31 28.19
CA ALA A 144 -15.57 10.76 28.80
C ALA A 144 -15.79 11.60 30.07
N GLY A 145 -17.03 11.84 30.50
CA GLY A 145 -17.37 12.65 31.67
C GLY A 145 -17.25 14.16 31.43
N ILE A 146 -17.16 14.60 30.16
CA ILE A 146 -17.00 16.01 29.80
C ILE A 146 -18.38 16.61 29.54
N ARG A 147 -18.69 17.72 30.23
CA ARG A 147 -19.91 18.52 29.98
C ARG A 147 -19.57 19.68 29.05
N ALA A 148 -19.84 19.51 27.77
CA ALA A 148 -19.69 20.58 26.78
C ALA A 148 -20.99 21.38 26.63
N SER A 149 -20.87 22.70 26.59
CA SER A 149 -21.99 23.59 26.22
C SER A 149 -22.32 23.45 24.72
N PRO A 150 -23.53 23.85 24.27
CA PRO A 150 -23.87 23.82 22.85
C PRO A 150 -22.86 24.54 21.96
N ARG A 151 -22.33 25.69 22.41
CA ARG A 151 -21.30 26.45 21.69
C ARG A 151 -19.98 25.69 21.57
N GLN A 152 -19.57 24.96 22.62
CA GLN A 152 -18.36 24.14 22.58
C GLN A 152 -18.55 22.93 21.67
N MET A 153 -19.73 22.32 21.65
CA MET A 153 -20.05 21.25 20.72
C MET A 153 -20.01 21.73 19.26
N ASP A 154 -20.62 22.87 18.96
CA ASP A 154 -20.55 23.49 17.62
C ASP A 154 -19.11 23.79 17.18
N GLU A 155 -18.26 24.22 18.11
CA GLU A 155 -16.84 24.45 17.87
C GLU A 155 -16.09 23.13 17.61
N LEU A 156 -16.34 22.08 18.39
CA LEU A 156 -15.79 20.75 18.15
C LEU A 156 -16.20 20.23 16.76
N PHE A 157 -17.48 20.32 16.39
CA PHE A 157 -17.97 19.88 15.08
C PHE A 157 -17.30 20.61 13.92
N ARG A 158 -17.18 21.95 14.03
CA ARG A 158 -16.49 22.74 13.01
C ARG A 158 -15.02 22.41 12.92
N ASN A 159 -14.33 22.14 14.04
CA ASN A 159 -12.92 21.80 14.02
C ASN A 159 -12.65 20.37 13.53
N ILE A 160 -13.59 19.43 13.73
CA ILE A 160 -13.51 18.07 13.19
C ILE A 160 -13.72 18.07 11.67
N LYS A 161 -14.72 18.82 11.18
CA LYS A 161 -15.03 18.88 9.74
C LYS A 161 -14.16 19.85 8.96
N GLY A 162 -13.74 20.93 9.61
CA GLY A 162 -13.04 22.08 9.03
C GLY A 162 -11.82 21.69 8.18
N PRO A 163 -10.84 20.92 8.71
CA PRO A 163 -9.65 20.53 7.96
C PRO A 163 -9.93 19.77 6.65
N GLN A 164 -11.05 19.05 6.57
CA GLN A 164 -11.43 18.27 5.39
C GLN A 164 -12.38 19.01 4.45
N GLU A 165 -13.16 19.98 4.98
CA GLU A 165 -13.99 20.90 4.20
C GLU A 165 -13.18 22.07 3.60
N SER A 166 -12.09 22.46 4.26
CA SER A 166 -11.15 23.49 3.81
C SER A 166 -10.11 22.97 2.82
N LEU A 167 -10.03 21.65 2.60
CA LEU A 167 -9.27 21.11 1.48
C LEU A 167 -9.99 21.52 0.20
N ASP A 168 -9.56 22.64 -0.39
CA ASP A 168 -9.94 22.94 -1.75
C ASP A 168 -9.54 21.74 -2.61
N LYS A 169 -10.53 21.12 -3.25
CA LYS A 169 -10.30 19.97 -4.14
C LYS A 169 -9.27 20.34 -5.20
N GLY A 170 -9.24 21.61 -5.63
CA GLY A 170 -8.22 22.15 -6.52
C GLY A 170 -6.82 22.05 -5.93
N GLU A 171 -6.57 22.64 -4.76
CA GLU A 171 -5.27 22.56 -4.05
C GLU A 171 -4.81 21.12 -3.79
N ALA A 172 -5.70 20.23 -3.35
CA ALA A 172 -5.38 18.83 -3.12
C ALA A 172 -4.97 18.12 -4.42
N GLN A 173 -5.70 18.35 -5.52
CA GLN A 173 -5.36 17.83 -6.84
C GLN A 173 -4.02 18.38 -7.34
N MET A 174 -3.76 19.67 -7.15
CA MET A 174 -2.49 20.29 -7.54
C MET A 174 -1.31 19.67 -6.79
N THR A 175 -1.45 19.47 -5.48
CA THR A 175 -0.44 18.80 -4.66
C THR A 175 -0.20 17.36 -5.16
N TYR A 176 -1.27 16.62 -5.44
CA TYR A 176 -1.17 15.27 -6.01
C TYR A 176 -0.39 15.24 -7.33
N TYR A 177 -0.67 16.17 -8.26
CA TYR A 177 0.06 16.24 -9.52
C TYR A 177 1.53 16.60 -9.35
N GLN A 178 1.86 17.46 -8.38
CA GLN A 178 3.26 17.79 -8.04
C GLN A 178 4.01 16.56 -7.52
N VAL A 179 3.44 15.82 -6.57
CA VAL A 179 4.02 14.57 -6.05
C VAL A 179 4.22 13.55 -7.17
N LYS A 180 3.19 13.35 -8.01
CA LYS A 180 3.27 12.42 -9.14
C LYS A 180 4.38 12.78 -10.13
N LYS A 181 4.59 14.08 -10.39
CA LYS A 181 5.69 14.56 -11.24
C LYS A 181 7.04 14.26 -10.60
N LEU A 182 7.23 14.60 -9.33
CA LEU A 182 8.48 14.34 -8.60
C LEU A 182 8.84 12.85 -8.60
N MET A 183 7.86 11.98 -8.37
CA MET A 183 8.06 10.53 -8.42
C MET A 183 8.50 10.05 -9.81
N LYS A 184 7.93 10.59 -10.88
CA LYS A 184 8.32 10.26 -12.25
C LYS A 184 9.75 10.72 -12.56
N ASP A 185 10.14 11.88 -12.05
CA ASP A 185 11.47 12.45 -12.28
C ASP A 185 12.57 11.64 -11.54
N LEU A 186 12.26 11.07 -10.37
CA LEU A 186 13.16 10.21 -9.61
C LEU A 186 13.47 8.87 -10.28
N GLN A 187 12.63 8.41 -11.21
CA GLN A 187 12.77 7.10 -11.88
C GLN A 187 13.56 7.15 -13.19
N GLN A 188 14.23 8.26 -13.51
CA GLN A 188 14.88 8.42 -14.82
C GLN A 188 16.31 7.87 -14.84
N GLY A 189 16.53 6.88 -15.71
CA GLY A 189 17.83 6.55 -16.27
C GLY A 189 18.00 7.24 -17.64
N LEU A 190 19.08 6.90 -18.36
CA LEU A 190 19.21 7.34 -19.74
C LEU A 190 18.17 6.63 -20.61
N THR A 191 17.47 7.36 -21.45
CA THR A 191 16.76 6.77 -22.59
C THR A 191 17.74 5.99 -23.47
N MET A 192 17.25 5.05 -24.29
CA MET A 192 18.13 4.31 -25.19
C MET A 192 18.90 5.23 -26.13
N ASP A 193 18.29 6.32 -26.59
CA ASP A 193 18.95 7.32 -27.43
C ASP A 193 20.06 8.07 -26.67
N GLU A 194 19.81 8.48 -25.43
CA GLU A 194 20.82 9.13 -24.58
C GLU A 194 21.95 8.17 -24.24
N PHE A 195 21.64 6.90 -23.97
CA PHE A 195 22.63 5.85 -23.76
C PHE A 195 23.53 5.68 -24.98
N TRP A 196 22.96 5.60 -26.19
CA TRP A 196 23.76 5.46 -27.41
C TRP A 196 24.58 6.70 -27.73
N ARG A 197 24.07 7.91 -27.47
CA ARG A 197 24.85 9.15 -27.56
C ARG A 197 26.03 9.13 -26.60
N LEU A 198 25.82 8.68 -25.37
CA LEU A 198 26.89 8.54 -24.37
C LEU A 198 27.94 7.52 -24.82
N VAL A 199 27.52 6.38 -25.38
CA VAL A 199 28.43 5.36 -25.94
C VAL A 199 29.27 5.95 -27.08
N GLU A 200 28.65 6.65 -28.03
CA GLU A 200 29.39 7.30 -29.13
C GLU A 200 30.38 8.34 -28.60
N GLN A 201 29.96 9.18 -27.65
CA GLN A 201 30.82 10.19 -27.04
C GLN A 201 32.05 9.59 -26.34
N ILE A 202 31.87 8.51 -25.59
CA ILE A 202 32.95 7.87 -24.83
C ILE A 202 33.87 7.03 -25.73
N THR A 203 33.28 6.22 -26.61
CA THR A 203 34.04 5.26 -27.43
C THR A 203 34.56 5.84 -28.74
N ARG A 204 34.03 7.00 -29.15
CA ARG A 204 34.20 7.60 -30.50
C ARG A 204 33.77 6.67 -31.64
N GLN A 205 32.91 5.70 -31.35
CA GLN A 205 32.38 4.74 -32.32
C GLN A 205 30.88 4.90 -32.45
N LYS A 206 30.39 4.99 -33.69
CA LYS A 206 28.95 5.03 -33.97
C LYS A 206 28.32 3.66 -33.77
N PRO A 207 27.24 3.54 -32.98
CA PRO A 207 26.56 2.27 -32.82
C PRO A 207 25.91 1.86 -34.15
N LYS A 208 26.17 0.61 -34.58
CA LYS A 208 25.53 0.00 -35.74
C LYS A 208 24.16 -0.55 -35.34
N LEU A 209 23.21 0.34 -35.04
CA LEU A 209 21.83 -0.09 -34.75
C LEU A 209 21.16 -0.47 -36.07
N GLN A 210 20.81 -1.75 -36.23
CA GLN A 210 19.86 -2.16 -37.25
C GLN A 210 18.53 -1.49 -36.92
N GLN A 211 17.93 -0.76 -37.85
CA GLN A 211 16.59 -0.21 -37.67
C GLN A 211 15.66 -1.39 -37.36
N ALA A 212 15.16 -1.46 -36.13
CA ALA A 212 14.11 -2.40 -35.79
C ALA A 212 12.97 -2.14 -36.77
N GLU A 213 12.67 -3.13 -37.61
CA GLU A 213 11.60 -3.09 -38.59
C GLU A 213 10.33 -2.57 -37.91
N LYS A 214 9.74 -1.52 -38.48
CA LYS A 214 8.37 -1.12 -38.15
C LYS A 214 7.49 -2.36 -38.38
N LYS A 215 7.09 -3.06 -37.30
CA LYS A 215 6.00 -4.02 -37.41
C LYS A 215 4.76 -3.24 -37.87
N PRO A 216 4.06 -3.70 -38.93
CA PRO A 216 2.85 -3.05 -39.37
C PRO A 216 1.83 -3.08 -38.23
N THR A 217 1.25 -1.91 -37.95
CA THR A 217 -0.03 -1.79 -37.27
C THR A 217 -1.07 -2.49 -38.13
N ASP A 218 -1.52 -3.67 -37.71
CA ASP A 218 -2.76 -4.24 -38.25
C ASP A 218 -3.72 -4.54 -37.10
N THR A 219 -4.78 -3.77 -37.14
CA THR A 219 -6.11 -3.90 -36.53
C THR A 219 -6.69 -5.31 -36.60
N ALA A 220 -7.24 -5.75 -35.48
CA ALA A 220 -8.56 -6.41 -35.39
C ALA A 220 -9.14 -6.17 -33.99
#